data_AF-A0A8T4W944-F1
#
_entry.id   AF-A0A8T4W944-F1
#
_cell.length_a   1.000
_cell.length_b   1.000
_cell.length_c   1.000
_cell.angle_alpha   90.00
_cell.angle_beta   90.00
_cell.angle_gamma   90.00
#
_symmetry.space_group_name_H-M   'P 1'
#
loop_
_entity.id
_entity.type
_entity.pdbx_description
1 polymer ?
#
loop_
_entity_poly.entity_id
_entity_poly.type
_entity_poly.pdbx_seq_one_letter_code
_entity_poly.pdbx_strand_id
1 'polypeptide(L)'
;MDKEKGNLNISTFENDIYSEEGIEKQTIEDSLTSTLDRAITDIDEGEDIRSTIMKSYHEMSRLLEDEGAKNDDSMTPREFKAEIIQKIPAAENLVSDITFLFEEARYSPHELEERDKKQVIQQLEELKGELL
;
A
#
# COMPACT_ATOMS: atom_id res chain seq x y z
N MET A 1 29.39 -3.77 7.77
CA MET A 1 28.72 -2.71 6.98
C MET A 1 27.25 -2.99 7.13
N ASP A 2 26.76 -2.68 8.33
CA ASP A 2 25.41 -3.01 8.77
C ASP A 2 24.49 -1.90 8.28
N LYS A 3 23.56 -2.24 7.40
CA LYS A 3 22.46 -1.35 7.06
C LYS A 3 21.48 -1.42 8.21
N GLU A 4 21.44 -0.35 9.02
CA GLU A 4 20.37 -0.14 9.99
C GLU A 4 19.03 -0.25 9.26
N LYS A 5 18.23 -1.24 9.66
CA LYS A 5 16.81 -1.27 9.34
C LYS A 5 16.20 -0.06 10.05
N GLY A 6 15.91 0.99 9.30
CA GLY A 6 15.19 2.14 9.83
C GLY A 6 13.78 1.68 10.21
N ASN A 7 13.54 1.47 11.50
CA ASN A 7 12.19 1.37 12.02
C ASN A 7 11.43 2.61 11.55
N LEU A 8 10.30 2.37 10.89
CA LEU A 8 9.39 3.43 10.51
C LEU A 8 8.88 4.06 11.80
N ASN A 9 9.36 5.28 12.09
CA ASN A 9 8.85 6.04 13.21
C ASN A 9 7.61 6.79 12.73
N ILE A 10 6.49 6.06 12.77
CA ILE A 10 5.16 6.41 12.28
C ILE A 10 4.49 7.53 13.11
N SER A 11 5.20 8.03 14.13
CA SER A 11 4.84 9.17 15.00
C SER A 11 4.52 10.49 14.27
N THR A 12 4.65 10.57 12.95
CA THR A 12 4.39 11.81 12.19
C THR A 12 3.04 11.81 11.46
N PHE A 13 2.25 10.72 11.54
CA PHE A 13 0.94 10.60 10.88
C PHE A 13 -0.26 10.75 11.83
N GLU A 14 -0.09 11.47 12.93
CA GLU A 14 -1.21 11.84 13.80
C GLU A 14 -2.02 12.98 13.17
N ASN A 15 -2.68 12.74 12.03
CA ASN A 15 -3.77 13.59 11.58
C ASN A 15 -5.09 13.01 12.07
N ASP A 16 -5.77 13.82 12.87
CA ASP A 16 -7.04 13.47 13.49
C ASP A 16 -8.22 13.63 12.55
N ILE A 17 -8.67 12.51 11.99
CA ILE A 17 -10.03 12.39 11.45
C ILE A 17 -11.00 12.26 12.65
N TYR A 18 -11.60 13.38 13.05
CA TYR A 18 -12.55 13.44 14.18
C TYR A 18 -13.96 12.97 13.78
N SER A 19 -14.56 12.06 14.57
CA SER A 19 -16.02 12.02 14.75
C SER A 19 -16.38 11.48 16.15
N GLU A 20 -17.41 12.10 16.75
CA GLU A 20 -17.91 11.81 18.10
C GLU A 20 -18.58 10.43 18.17
N GLU A 21 -18.15 9.62 19.14
CA GLU A 21 -18.73 8.36 19.69
C GLU A 21 -17.83 7.11 19.54
N GLY A 22 -17.11 6.78 20.61
CA GLY A 22 -16.92 5.41 21.12
C GLY A 22 -16.18 4.34 20.30
N ILE A 23 -15.71 4.62 19.09
CA ILE A 23 -14.94 3.69 18.26
C ILE A 23 -13.46 4.07 18.39
N GLU A 24 -12.58 3.13 18.76
CA GLU A 24 -11.13 3.35 18.69
C GLU A 24 -10.79 3.84 17.28
N LYS A 25 -10.17 5.03 17.20
CA LYS A 25 -9.81 5.65 15.93
C LYS A 25 -8.86 4.70 15.19
N GLN A 26 -9.34 4.13 14.09
CA GLN A 26 -8.51 3.34 13.18
C GLN A 26 -7.41 4.25 12.64
N THR A 27 -6.16 3.87 12.80
CA THR A 27 -5.04 4.64 12.24
C THR A 27 -4.97 4.41 10.72
N ILE A 28 -4.26 5.30 10.01
CA ILE A 28 -3.95 5.09 8.60
C ILE A 28 -3.17 3.78 8.41
N GLU A 29 -2.25 3.47 9.33
CA GLU A 29 -1.45 2.25 9.34
C GLU A 29 -2.32 1.00 9.47
N ASP A 30 -3.32 1.00 10.37
CA ASP A 30 -4.25 -0.12 10.48
C ASP A 30 -5.08 -0.28 9.20
N SER A 31 -5.47 0.83 8.57
CA SER A 31 -6.27 0.82 7.34
C SER A 31 -5.46 0.28 6.15
N LEU A 32 -4.19 0.65 6.07
CA LEU A 32 -3.25 0.11 5.09
C LEU A 32 -2.99 -1.38 5.34
N THR A 33 -2.77 -1.77 6.60
CA THR A 33 -2.58 -3.17 7.01
C THR A 33 -3.79 -4.02 6.65
N SER A 34 -5.00 -3.56 6.96
CA SER A 34 -6.25 -4.25 6.61
C SER A 34 -6.43 -4.38 5.10
N THR A 35 -6.01 -3.39 4.33
CA THR A 35 -6.05 -3.43 2.86
C THR A 35 -5.10 -4.49 2.30
N LEU A 36 -3.91 -4.63 2.88
CA LEU A 36 -2.94 -5.67 2.50
C LEU A 36 -3.39 -7.07 2.93
N ASP A 37 -3.92 -7.22 4.15
CA ASP A 37 -4.43 -8.51 4.65
C ASP A 37 -5.59 -9.05 3.81
N ARG A 38 -6.48 -8.17 3.37
CA ARG A 38 -7.56 -8.52 2.45
C ARG A 38 -7.00 -8.95 1.09
N ALA A 39 -6.05 -8.19 0.53
CA ALA A 39 -5.44 -8.57 -0.74
C ALA A 39 -4.74 -9.94 -0.69
N ILE A 40 -4.03 -10.23 0.41
CA ILE A 40 -3.41 -11.54 0.65
C ILE A 40 -4.48 -12.64 0.72
N THR A 41 -5.55 -12.41 1.50
CA THR A 41 -6.65 -13.37 1.67
C THR A 41 -7.36 -13.65 0.34
N ASP A 42 -7.73 -12.61 -0.39
CA ASP A 42 -8.43 -12.72 -1.68
C ASP A 42 -7.60 -13.53 -2.68
N ILE A 43 -6.29 -13.24 -2.78
CA ILE A 43 -5.37 -14.01 -3.63
C ILE A 43 -5.23 -15.46 -3.14
N ASP A 44 -5.19 -15.69 -1.83
CA ASP A 44 -5.10 -17.04 -1.27
C ASP A 44 -6.36 -17.88 -1.54
N GLU A 45 -7.54 -17.26 -1.51
CA GLU A 45 -8.82 -17.88 -1.83
C GLU A 45 -9.07 -18.06 -3.33
N GLY A 46 -8.20 -17.51 -4.19
CA GLY A 46 -8.22 -17.72 -5.64
C GLY A 46 -8.90 -16.61 -6.43
N GLU A 47 -9.03 -15.40 -5.87
CA GLU A 47 -9.35 -14.23 -6.68
C GLU A 47 -8.24 -13.94 -7.70
N ASP A 48 -8.62 -13.25 -8.78
CA ASP A 48 -7.68 -12.84 -9.83
C ASP A 48 -6.63 -11.87 -9.28
N ILE A 49 -5.38 -12.33 -9.24
CA ILE A 49 -4.21 -11.63 -8.68
C ILE A 49 -4.12 -10.21 -9.21
N ARG A 50 -4.30 -10.03 -10.53
CA ARG A 50 -4.15 -8.74 -11.19
C ARG A 50 -5.19 -7.74 -10.69
N SER A 51 -6.45 -8.16 -10.68
CA SER A 51 -7.56 -7.33 -10.20
C SER A 51 -7.41 -6.99 -8.72
N THR A 52 -6.94 -7.93 -7.88
CA THR A 52 -6.75 -7.71 -6.45
C THR A 52 -5.63 -6.72 -6.16
N ILE A 53 -4.48 -6.82 -6.84
CA ILE A 53 -3.40 -5.82 -6.72
C ILE A 53 -3.90 -4.43 -7.14
N MET A 54 -4.63 -4.34 -8.26
CA MET A 54 -5.15 -3.05 -8.73
C MET A 54 -6.14 -2.42 -7.75
N LYS A 55 -7.06 -3.21 -7.19
CA LYS A 55 -8.01 -2.74 -6.16
C LYS A 55 -7.26 -2.26 -4.91
N SER A 56 -6.33 -3.06 -4.40
CA SER A 56 -5.53 -2.75 -3.21
C SER A 56 -4.74 -1.45 -3.39
N TYR A 57 -4.07 -1.26 -4.52
CA TYR A 57 -3.37 -0.01 -4.84
C TYR A 57 -4.30 1.21 -4.84
N HIS A 58 -5.48 1.09 -5.44
CA HIS A 58 -6.45 2.20 -5.49
C HIS A 58 -7.01 2.54 -4.12
N GLU A 59 -7.27 1.55 -3.27
CA GLU A 59 -7.73 1.78 -1.90
C GLU A 59 -6.64 2.43 -1.05
N MET A 60 -5.40 1.95 -1.12
CA MET A 60 -4.26 2.58 -0.45
C MET A 60 -4.04 4.02 -0.93
N SER A 61 -4.20 4.29 -2.23
CA SER A 61 -4.07 5.64 -2.78
C SER A 61 -5.11 6.59 -2.17
N ARG A 62 -6.36 6.16 -2.06
CA ARG A 62 -7.43 6.94 -1.42
C ARG A 62 -7.16 7.20 0.06
N LEU A 63 -6.69 6.19 0.78
CA LEU A 63 -6.31 6.34 2.18
C LEU A 63 -5.20 7.40 2.35
N LEU A 64 -4.21 7.41 1.46
CA LEU A 64 -3.14 8.41 1.48
C LEU A 64 -3.59 9.80 1.01
N GLU A 65 -4.59 9.89 0.13
CA GLU A 65 -5.25 11.14 -0.25
C GLU A 65 -5.98 11.78 0.93
N ASP A 66 -6.70 10.99 1.71
CA ASP A 66 -7.42 11.45 2.90
C ASP A 66 -6.46 12.02 3.96
N GLU A 67 -5.21 11.53 4.00
CA GLU A 67 -4.11 12.06 4.81
C GLU A 67 -3.41 13.29 4.21
N GLY A 68 -3.92 13.79 3.07
CA GLY A 68 -3.49 15.04 2.45
C GLY A 68 -2.54 14.88 1.26
N ALA A 69 -2.29 13.67 0.76
CA ALA A 69 -1.65 13.50 -0.55
C ALA A 69 -2.56 14.04 -1.65
N LYS A 70 -1.99 14.70 -2.67
CA LYS A 70 -2.79 15.11 -3.83
C LYS A 70 -2.79 13.97 -4.83
N ASN A 71 -3.96 13.43 -5.12
CA ASN A 71 -4.14 12.60 -6.29
C ASN A 71 -5.03 13.35 -7.28
N ASP A 72 -4.49 13.60 -8.47
CA ASP A 72 -5.26 14.12 -9.59
C ASP A 72 -5.62 12.93 -10.48
N ASP A 73 -6.83 12.89 -11.04
CA ASP A 73 -7.29 11.79 -11.90
C ASP A 73 -6.36 11.52 -13.10
N SER A 74 -5.54 12.51 -13.50
CA SER A 74 -4.56 12.40 -14.59
C SER A 74 -3.17 11.92 -14.13
N MET A 75 -2.94 11.81 -12.83
CA MET A 75 -1.65 11.49 -12.26
C MET A 75 -1.27 10.03 -12.51
N THR A 76 -0.04 9.82 -12.97
CA THR A 76 0.51 8.46 -13.10
C THR A 76 0.87 7.90 -11.72
N PRO A 77 0.93 6.56 -11.57
CA PRO A 77 1.37 5.93 -10.32
C PRO A 77 2.73 6.44 -9.81
N ARG A 78 3.64 6.76 -10.73
CA ARG A 78 4.98 7.30 -10.40
C ARG A 78 4.92 8.73 -9.91
N GLU A 79 4.06 9.56 -10.50
CA GLU A 79 3.85 10.94 -10.05
C GLU A 79 3.17 10.96 -8.68
N PHE A 80 2.19 10.09 -8.45
CA PHE A 80 1.54 9.95 -7.15
C PHE A 80 2.52 9.47 -6.08
N LYS A 81 3.36 8.48 -6.40
CA LYS A 81 4.48 8.10 -5.54
C LYS A 81 5.39 9.27 -5.21
N ALA A 82 5.77 10.07 -6.19
CA ALA A 82 6.66 11.21 -5.98
C ALA A 82 6.02 12.30 -5.10
N GLU A 83 4.70 12.50 -5.20
CA GLU A 83 3.93 13.38 -4.32
C GLU A 83 3.92 12.86 -2.88
N ILE A 84 3.67 11.56 -2.68
CA ILE A 84 3.67 10.95 -1.34
C ILE A 84 5.04 11.04 -0.70
N ILE A 85 6.11 10.67 -1.40
CA ILE A 85 7.49 10.72 -0.86
C ILE A 85 7.88 12.15 -0.43
N GLN A 86 7.44 13.17 -1.19
CA GLN A 86 7.72 14.56 -0.83
C GLN A 86 7.04 15.00 0.47
N LYS A 87 5.82 14.51 0.73
CA LYS A 87 5.05 14.83 1.94
C LYS A 87 5.42 13.93 3.11
N ILE A 88 5.71 12.68 2.79
CA ILE A 88 5.83 11.56 3.70
C ILE A 88 7.06 10.74 3.28
N PRO A 89 8.29 11.21 3.60
CA PRO A 89 9.50 10.48 3.23
C PRO A 89 9.60 9.09 3.87
N ALA A 90 8.97 8.90 5.04
CA ALA A 90 8.93 7.60 5.71
C ALA A 90 8.21 6.53 4.87
N ALA A 91 7.24 6.90 4.04
CA ALA A 91 6.48 5.93 3.24
C ALA A 91 7.19 5.51 1.94
N GLU A 92 8.45 5.91 1.71
CA GLU A 92 9.14 5.70 0.43
C GLU A 92 9.20 4.23 0.01
N ASN A 93 9.57 3.32 0.91
CA ASN A 93 9.67 1.89 0.61
C ASN A 93 8.29 1.31 0.30
N LEU A 94 7.34 1.46 1.23
CA LEU A 94 5.94 1.05 1.08
C LEU A 94 5.35 1.49 -0.26
N VAL A 95 5.44 2.78 -0.58
CA VAL A 95 4.84 3.34 -1.79
C VAL A 95 5.60 2.91 -3.03
N SER A 96 6.91 2.70 -2.95
CA SER A 96 7.69 2.16 -4.07
C SER A 96 7.31 0.73 -4.41
N ASP A 97 7.17 -0.12 -3.40
CA ASP A 97 6.91 -1.55 -3.57
C ASP A 97 5.48 -1.81 -4.06
N ILE A 98 4.47 -1.13 -3.49
CA ILE A 98 3.10 -1.25 -3.99
C ILE A 98 2.95 -0.66 -5.40
N THR A 99 3.65 0.44 -5.70
CA THR A 99 3.65 1.01 -7.05
C THR A 99 4.29 0.04 -8.05
N PHE A 100 5.35 -0.66 -7.66
CA PHE A 100 5.97 -1.69 -8.50
C PHE A 100 5.01 -2.86 -8.78
N LEU A 101 4.36 -3.40 -7.74
CA LEU A 101 3.34 -4.45 -7.90
C LEU A 101 2.20 -3.99 -8.81
N PHE A 102 1.73 -2.75 -8.65
CA PHE A 102 0.71 -2.17 -9.50
C PHE A 102 1.16 -2.05 -10.96
N GLU A 103 2.39 -1.57 -11.21
CA GLU A 103 2.94 -1.46 -12.55
C GLU A 103 3.07 -2.83 -13.23
N GLU A 104 3.54 -3.84 -12.51
CA GLU A 104 3.57 -5.23 -12.99
C GLU A 104 2.14 -5.72 -13.31
N ALA A 105 1.20 -5.54 -12.38
CA ALA A 105 -0.20 -5.91 -12.57
C ALA A 105 -0.92 -5.09 -13.66
N ARG A 106 -0.45 -3.90 -14.04
CA ARG A 106 -1.11 -3.08 -15.06
C ARG A 106 -0.49 -3.24 -16.45
N TYR A 107 0.84 -3.32 -16.51
CA TYR A 107 1.58 -3.20 -17.76
C TYR A 107 2.29 -4.48 -18.20
N SER A 108 2.54 -5.42 -17.28
CA SER A 108 3.20 -6.67 -17.65
C SER A 108 2.28 -7.50 -18.57
N PRO A 109 2.78 -8.01 -19.72
CA PRO A 109 2.02 -8.91 -20.59
C PRO A 109 2.02 -10.36 -20.07
N HIS A 110 2.77 -10.66 -19.01
CA HIS A 110 2.81 -11.97 -18.36
C HIS A 110 1.50 -12.24 -17.62
N GLU A 111 0.97 -13.46 -17.75
CA GLU A 111 -0.18 -13.91 -16.96
C GLU A 111 0.29 -14.19 -15.54
N LEU A 112 -0.31 -13.51 -14.56
CA LEU A 112 -0.05 -13.79 -13.14
C LEU A 112 -0.77 -15.09 -12.79
N GLU A 113 -0.06 -16.21 -12.90
CA GLU A 113 -0.58 -17.56 -12.67
C GLU A 113 -0.33 -18.01 -11.22
N GLU A 114 -0.80 -19.21 -10.86
CA GLU A 114 -0.56 -19.85 -9.56
C GLU A 114 0.92 -19.93 -9.14
N ARG A 115 1.85 -19.89 -10.10
CA ARG A 115 3.28 -19.86 -9.81
C ARG A 115 3.72 -18.50 -9.25
N ASP A 116 3.07 -17.43 -9.67
CA ASP A 116 3.33 -16.07 -9.23
C ASP A 116 2.60 -15.76 -7.92
N LYS A 117 1.48 -16.43 -7.64
CA LYS A 117 0.69 -16.30 -6.40
C LYS A 117 1.56 -16.25 -5.14
N LYS A 118 2.43 -17.24 -4.96
CA LYS A 118 3.30 -17.31 -3.77
C LYS A 118 4.25 -16.12 -3.67
N GLN A 119 4.80 -15.68 -4.81
CA GLN A 119 5.70 -14.55 -4.85
C GLN A 119 4.95 -13.25 -4.53
N VAL A 120 3.77 -13.05 -5.11
CA VAL A 120 2.94 -11.87 -4.85
C VAL A 120 2.49 -11.82 -3.38
N ILE A 121 2.02 -12.93 -2.82
CA ILE A 121 1.68 -13.00 -1.39
C ILE A 121 2.90 -12.65 -0.54
N GLN A 122 4.07 -13.22 -0.83
CA GLN A 122 5.29 -12.89 -0.11
C GLN A 122 5.63 -11.38 -0.20
N GLN A 123 5.52 -10.78 -1.38
CA GLN A 123 5.77 -9.35 -1.56
C GLN A 123 4.77 -8.49 -0.77
N LEU A 124 3.49 -8.89 -0.71
CA LEU A 124 2.48 -8.21 0.11
C LEU A 124 2.72 -8.40 1.61
N GLU A 125 3.20 -9.57 2.04
CA GLU A 125 3.60 -9.82 3.43
C GLU A 125 4.82 -8.99 3.84
N GLU A 126 5.82 -8.89 2.96
CA GLU A 126 7.00 -8.04 3.15
C GLU A 126 6.57 -6.57 3.27
N LEU A 127 5.69 -6.11 2.38
CA LEU A 127 5.12 -4.77 2.40
C LEU A 127 4.37 -4.47 3.71
N LYS A 128 3.56 -5.42 4.19
CA LYS A 128 2.86 -5.30 5.47
C LYS A 128 3.85 -5.24 6.64
N GLY A 129 4.94 -5.99 6.57
CA GLY A 129 5.98 -6.00 7.59
C GLY A 129 6.74 -4.67 7.70
N GLU A 130 6.67 -3.80 6.70
CA GLU A 130 7.18 -2.43 6.81
C GLU A 130 6.28 -1.55 7.67
N LEU A 131 4.97 -1.80 7.70
CA LEU A 131 4.04 -0.97 8.46
C LEU A 131 4.16 -1.15 9.99
N LEU A 132 4.74 -2.25 10.48
CA LEU A 132 4.81 -2.66 11.90
C LEU A 132 6.19 -2.37 12.55
#